data_AF-A0A7L9BKZ0-F1
#
_entry.id   AF-A0A7L9BKZ0-F1
#
_cell.length_a   1.000
_cell.length_b   1.000
_cell.length_c   1.000
_cell.angle_alpha   90.00
_cell.angle_beta   90.00
_cell.angle_gamma   90.00
#
_symmetry.space_group_name_H-M   'P 1'
#
loop_
_entity.id
_entity.type
_entity.pdbx_description
1 polymer ?
#
loop_
_entity_poly.entity_id
_entity_poly.type
_entity_poly.pdbx_seq_one_letter_code
_entity_poly.pdbx_strand_id
1 'polypeptide(L)'
;MRKNFSTGAKWEDIVGYSRAVQVDNQLEVTGTVAVDENGTLVGKDDFYEQTRFILGKMARVIESAGFALSDVVRTRIFVTDISKWEEVGRAHQQFFGTIKPATTMVEVSALISPEYLVEVEASLIKSAGGEVKRQRLELWSTR
;
A
#
# COMPACT_ATOMS: atom_id res chain seq x y z
N MET A 1 -5.34 22.71 0.15
CA MET A 1 -3.96 22.97 -0.32
C MET A 1 -3.32 21.64 -0.73
N ARG A 2 -2.65 21.58 -1.90
CA ARG A 2 -1.95 20.39 -2.39
C ARG A 2 -0.49 20.36 -1.94
N LYS A 3 0.01 19.19 -1.53
CA LYS A 3 1.42 18.95 -1.21
C LYS A 3 1.88 17.63 -1.86
N ASN A 4 2.97 17.68 -2.62
CA ASN A 4 3.59 16.48 -3.18
C ASN A 4 4.77 16.05 -2.29
N PHE A 5 4.91 14.75 -2.08
CA PHE A 5 6.01 14.13 -1.35
C PHE A 5 6.90 13.35 -2.33
N SER A 6 8.20 13.53 -2.22
CA SER A 6 9.20 12.87 -3.06
C SER A 6 10.20 12.13 -2.16
N THR A 7 10.74 11.02 -2.65
CA THR A 7 11.88 10.34 -2.00
C THR A 7 13.20 10.59 -2.74
N GLY A 8 13.21 11.45 -3.77
CA GLY A 8 14.38 11.69 -4.61
C GLY A 8 14.77 10.48 -5.48
N ALA A 9 13.85 9.51 -5.66
CA ALA A 9 14.12 8.38 -6.54
C ALA A 9 14.17 8.87 -7.99
N LYS A 10 15.21 8.51 -8.74
CA LYS A 10 15.42 8.97 -10.14
C LYS A 10 14.19 8.84 -11.04
N TRP A 11 13.36 7.84 -10.79
CA TRP A 11 12.16 7.56 -11.58
C TRP A 11 11.04 8.58 -11.36
N GLU A 12 10.98 9.25 -10.21
CA GLU A 12 9.98 10.28 -9.92
C GLU A 12 10.07 11.42 -10.94
N ASP A 13 11.30 11.84 -11.29
CA ASP A 13 11.53 12.87 -12.31
C ASP A 13 11.44 12.32 -13.75
N ILE A 14 11.94 11.11 -14.01
CA ILE A 14 11.94 10.51 -15.36
C ILE A 14 10.52 10.18 -15.82
N VAL A 15 9.68 9.65 -14.93
CA VAL A 15 8.31 9.20 -15.24
C VAL A 15 7.27 10.28 -14.92
N GLY A 16 7.55 11.15 -13.94
CA GLY A 16 6.64 12.24 -13.55
C GLY A 16 5.59 11.82 -12.52
N TYR A 17 6.02 11.19 -11.42
CA TYR A 17 5.14 10.85 -10.29
C TYR A 17 5.74 11.30 -8.95
N SER A 18 4.90 11.43 -7.94
CA SER A 18 5.31 11.72 -6.55
C SER A 18 5.12 10.47 -5.70
N ARG A 19 5.96 10.27 -4.69
CA ARG A 19 5.80 9.18 -3.72
C ARG A 19 4.43 9.19 -3.07
N ALA A 20 3.95 10.38 -2.73
CA ALA A 20 2.58 10.60 -2.31
C ALA A 20 2.11 12.00 -2.69
N VAL A 21 0.80 12.17 -2.82
CA VAL A 21 0.17 13.49 -3.04
C VAL A 21 -0.91 13.68 -1.98
N GLN A 22 -0.79 14.75 -1.21
CA GLN A 22 -1.80 15.18 -0.26
C GLN A 22 -2.65 16.30 -0.87
N VAL A 23 -3.96 16.18 -0.71
CA VAL A 23 -4.93 17.26 -0.96
C VAL A 23 -5.84 17.36 0.24
N ASP A 24 -5.73 18.46 0.97
CA ASP A 24 -6.47 18.70 2.21
C ASP A 24 -6.24 17.58 3.25
N ASN A 25 -7.28 16.81 3.59
CA ASN A 25 -7.20 15.70 4.54
C ASN A 25 -6.99 14.33 3.86
N GLN A 26 -6.78 14.29 2.55
CA GLN A 26 -6.57 13.04 1.81
C GLN A 26 -5.10 12.90 1.40
N LEU A 27 -4.61 11.66 1.41
CA LEU A 27 -3.27 11.31 0.94
C LEU A 27 -3.38 10.09 0.01
N GLU A 28 -2.85 10.23 -1.20
CA GLU A 28 -2.69 9.12 -2.14
C GLU A 28 -1.22 8.70 -2.17
N VAL A 29 -0.95 7.44 -1.86
CA VAL A 29 0.38 6.82 -1.95
C VAL A 29 0.46 6.01 -3.23
N THR A 30 1.46 6.30 -4.06
CA THR A 30 1.67 5.65 -5.35
C THR A 30 1.96 4.16 -5.22
N GLY A 31 1.79 3.43 -6.32
CA GLY A 31 2.26 2.06 -6.48
C GLY A 31 3.71 1.89 -6.02
N THR A 32 3.91 0.96 -5.08
CA THR A 32 5.18 0.73 -4.40
C THR A 32 5.59 -0.74 -4.57
N VAL A 33 6.82 -0.95 -5.04
CA VAL A 33 7.48 -2.25 -5.21
C VAL A 33 8.63 -2.44 -4.22
N ALA A 34 9.10 -3.68 -4.07
CA ALA A 34 10.07 -4.09 -3.07
C ALA A 34 11.53 -3.78 -3.44
N VAL A 35 11.84 -2.50 -3.63
CA VAL A 35 13.22 -2.02 -3.85
C VAL A 35 13.71 -1.16 -2.69
N ASP A 36 14.93 -1.42 -2.24
CA ASP A 36 15.61 -0.64 -1.22
C ASP A 36 16.07 0.73 -1.74
N GLU A 37 16.75 1.49 -0.87
CA GLU A 37 17.24 2.84 -1.20
C GLU A 37 18.37 2.83 -2.23
N ASN A 38 19.04 1.70 -2.41
CA ASN A 38 20.08 1.49 -3.44
C ASN A 38 19.49 1.00 -4.77
N GLY A 39 18.16 0.79 -4.84
CA GLY A 39 17.50 0.21 -6.00
C GLY A 39 17.64 -1.31 -6.12
N THR A 40 18.02 -1.99 -5.03
CA THR A 40 18.16 -3.44 -4.98
C THR A 40 16.83 -4.09 -4.60
N LEU A 41 16.47 -5.17 -5.29
CA LEU A 41 15.31 -5.98 -4.97
C LEU A 41 15.45 -6.60 -3.56
N VAL A 42 14.37 -6.55 -2.79
CA VAL A 42 14.21 -7.24 -1.51
C VAL A 42 13.18 -8.35 -1.68
N GLY A 43 13.45 -9.57 -1.20
CA GLY A 43 12.51 -10.70 -1.30
C GLY A 43 12.42 -11.29 -2.71
N LYS A 44 13.57 -11.64 -3.31
CA LYS A 44 13.58 -12.33 -4.60
C LYS A 44 12.76 -13.61 -4.52
N ASP A 45 11.85 -13.80 -5.47
CA ASP A 45 10.96 -14.97 -5.56
C ASP A 45 10.07 -15.21 -4.31
N ASP A 46 9.87 -14.19 -3.47
CA ASP A 46 9.13 -14.27 -2.21
C ASP A 46 8.03 -13.20 -2.12
N PHE A 47 6.78 -13.62 -2.33
CA PHE A 47 5.61 -12.73 -2.30
C PHE A 47 5.39 -12.10 -0.92
N TYR A 48 5.64 -12.85 0.15
CA TYR A 48 5.47 -12.38 1.51
C TYR A 48 6.51 -11.29 1.86
N GLU A 49 7.79 -11.55 1.59
CA GLU A 49 8.86 -10.59 1.90
C GLU A 49 8.77 -9.33 1.05
N GLN A 50 8.41 -9.43 -0.24
CA GLN A 50 8.14 -8.25 -1.06
C GLN A 50 6.99 -7.42 -0.46
N THR A 51 5.87 -8.06 -0.12
CA THR A 51 4.71 -7.37 0.45
C THR A 51 5.05 -6.71 1.79
N ARG A 52 5.73 -7.43 2.70
CA ARG A 52 6.15 -6.92 4.01
C ARG A 52 7.05 -5.70 3.87
N PHE A 53 8.01 -5.75 2.95
CA PHE A 53 8.91 -4.63 2.68
C PHE A 53 8.16 -3.41 2.10
N ILE A 54 7.29 -3.64 1.12
CA ILE A 54 6.44 -2.61 0.50
C ILE A 54 5.62 -1.87 1.57
N LEU A 55 4.91 -2.61 2.42
CA LEU A 55 4.06 -2.04 3.46
C LEU A 55 4.87 -1.29 4.52
N GLY A 56 6.06 -1.79 4.88
CA GLY A 56 6.99 -1.06 5.75
C GLY A 56 7.47 0.26 5.13
N LYS A 57 7.72 0.28 3.81
CA LYS A 57 8.09 1.51 3.09
C LYS A 57 6.94 2.50 3.04
N MET A 58 5.73 2.03 2.77
CA MET A 58 4.53 2.85 2.77
C MET A 58 4.24 3.45 4.15
N ALA A 59 4.41 2.67 5.23
CA ALA A 59 4.24 3.16 6.60
C ALA A 59 5.13 4.39 6.89
N ARG A 60 6.42 4.33 6.51
CA ARG A 60 7.35 5.47 6.67
C ARG A 60 6.94 6.71 5.88
N VAL A 61 6.43 6.52 4.66
CA VAL A 61 5.91 7.62 3.81
C VAL A 61 4.69 8.26 4.46
N ILE A 62 3.75 7.43 4.93
CA ILE A 62 2.51 7.84 5.59
C ILE A 62 2.83 8.66 6.86
N GLU A 63 3.73 8.16 7.71
CA GLU A 63 4.18 8.85 8.92
C GLU A 63 4.87 10.19 8.60
N SER A 64 5.75 10.20 7.61
CA SER A 64 6.45 11.43 7.16
C SER A 64 5.49 12.48 6.59
N ALA A 65 4.34 12.06 6.07
CA ALA A 65 3.27 12.93 5.61
C ALA A 65 2.35 13.44 6.74
N GLY A 66 2.56 12.97 7.99
CA GLY A 66 1.74 13.33 9.14
C GLY A 66 0.40 12.59 9.19
N PHE A 67 0.32 11.40 8.58
CA PHE A 67 -0.80 10.47 8.63
C PHE A 67 -0.41 9.23 9.46
N ALA A 68 -1.39 8.44 9.86
CA ALA A 68 -1.19 7.15 10.51
C ALA A 68 -1.68 6.00 9.60
N LEU A 69 -1.21 4.78 9.85
CA LEU A 69 -1.74 3.60 9.15
C LEU A 69 -3.26 3.44 9.33
N SER A 70 -3.81 3.89 10.47
CA SER A 70 -5.25 3.91 10.73
C SER A 70 -6.04 4.87 9.83
N ASP A 71 -5.37 5.82 9.18
CA ASP A 71 -6.01 6.69 8.18
C ASP A 71 -6.14 6.00 6.81
N VAL A 72 -5.52 4.82 6.61
CA VAL A 72 -5.65 4.03 5.38
C VAL A 72 -7.07 3.50 5.28
N VAL A 73 -7.82 4.02 4.31
CA VAL A 73 -9.19 3.58 4.03
C VAL A 73 -9.22 2.55 2.91
N ARG A 74 -8.18 2.51 2.06
CA ARG A 74 -8.08 1.58 0.94
C ARG A 74 -6.65 1.15 0.63
N THR A 75 -6.49 -0.12 0.30
CA THR A 75 -5.29 -0.65 -0.39
C THR A 75 -5.69 -1.34 -1.69
N ARG A 76 -4.91 -1.14 -2.76
CA ARG A 76 -5.01 -1.94 -3.99
C ARG A 76 -3.69 -2.68 -4.20
N ILE A 77 -3.79 -3.98 -4.41
CA ILE A 77 -2.66 -4.90 -4.44
C ILE A 77 -2.67 -5.59 -5.80
N PHE A 78 -1.59 -5.44 -6.54
CA PHE A 78 -1.38 -6.08 -7.84
C PHE A 78 -0.33 -7.17 -7.66
N VAL A 79 -0.64 -8.38 -8.11
CA VAL A 79 0.25 -9.55 -8.00
C VAL A 79 0.47 -10.18 -9.37
N THR A 80 1.64 -10.77 -9.62
CA THR A 80 1.92 -11.48 -10.87
C THR A 80 1.45 -12.94 -10.88
N ASP A 81 1.17 -13.50 -9.70
CA ASP A 81 0.59 -14.84 -9.53
C ASP A 81 -0.39 -14.80 -8.34
N ILE A 82 -1.69 -14.81 -8.63
CA ILE A 82 -2.74 -14.74 -7.60
C ILE A 82 -2.86 -16.03 -6.80
N SER A 83 -2.29 -17.15 -7.27
CA SER A 83 -2.24 -18.38 -6.46
C SER A 83 -1.44 -18.18 -5.16
N LYS A 84 -0.61 -17.13 -5.11
CA LYS A 84 0.21 -16.71 -3.96
C LYS A 84 -0.48 -15.72 -3.02
N TRP A 85 -1.78 -15.49 -3.18
CA TRP A 85 -2.54 -14.49 -2.40
C TRP A 85 -2.42 -14.68 -0.88
N GLU A 86 -2.28 -15.91 -0.38
CA GLU A 86 -2.15 -16.17 1.06
C GLU A 86 -0.87 -15.56 1.64
N GLU A 87 0.24 -15.63 0.90
CA GLU A 87 1.53 -15.08 1.31
C GLU A 87 1.44 -13.56 1.44
N VAL A 88 0.85 -12.91 0.43
CA VAL A 88 0.57 -11.47 0.38
C VAL A 88 -0.41 -11.07 1.50
N GLY A 89 -1.48 -11.85 1.70
CA GLY A 89 -2.50 -11.63 2.72
C GLY A 89 -1.93 -11.70 4.14
N ARG A 90 -1.03 -12.65 4.42
CA ARG A 90 -0.34 -12.73 5.72
C ARG A 90 0.50 -11.48 6.01
N ALA A 91 1.26 -10.99 5.02
CA ALA A 91 2.02 -9.75 5.19
C ALA A 91 1.08 -8.55 5.40
N HIS A 92 0.01 -8.42 4.61
CA HIS A 92 -0.98 -7.34 4.76
C HIS A 92 -1.64 -7.32 6.14
N GLN A 93 -2.01 -8.50 6.66
CA GLN A 93 -2.61 -8.65 7.98
C GLN A 93 -1.72 -8.11 9.11
N GLN A 94 -0.39 -8.19 9.00
CA GLN A 94 0.53 -7.67 10.02
C GLN A 94 0.42 -6.16 10.21
N PHE A 95 0.09 -5.43 9.14
CA PHE A 95 -0.08 -3.97 9.18
C PHE A 95 -1.53 -3.57 9.44
N PHE A 96 -2.48 -4.30 8.82
CA PHE A 96 -3.87 -3.86 8.74
C PHE A 96 -4.88 -4.77 9.43
N GLY A 97 -4.46 -5.81 10.17
CA GLY A 97 -5.39 -6.78 10.79
C GLY A 97 -6.45 -6.15 11.70
N THR A 98 -6.09 -5.05 12.39
CA THR A 98 -7.03 -4.27 13.20
C THR A 98 -7.65 -3.08 12.43
N ILE A 99 -6.96 -2.55 11.42
CA ILE A 99 -7.42 -1.37 10.66
C ILE A 99 -8.50 -1.77 9.64
N LYS A 100 -8.27 -2.87 8.91
CA LYS A 100 -9.18 -3.48 7.93
C LYS A 100 -9.65 -2.48 6.84
N PRO A 101 -8.73 -1.89 6.05
CA PRO A 101 -9.11 -1.02 4.95
C PRO A 101 -9.89 -1.78 3.88
N ALA A 102 -10.66 -1.06 3.07
CA ALA A 102 -11.22 -1.63 1.84
C ALA A 102 -10.05 -2.14 0.98
N THR A 103 -10.05 -3.43 0.64
CA THR A 103 -8.90 -4.07 -0.01
C THR A 103 -9.32 -4.76 -1.29
N THR A 104 -8.56 -4.53 -2.36
CA THR A 104 -8.66 -5.27 -3.62
C THR A 104 -7.31 -5.89 -3.92
N MET A 105 -7.30 -7.17 -4.26
CA MET A 105 -6.13 -7.88 -4.77
C MET A 105 -6.49 -8.48 -6.13
N VAL A 106 -5.67 -8.24 -7.14
CA VAL A 106 -5.89 -8.73 -8.50
C VAL A 106 -4.59 -9.23 -9.12
N GLU A 107 -4.70 -10.25 -9.96
CA GLU A 107 -3.60 -10.65 -10.83
C GLU A 107 -3.43 -9.63 -11.96
N VAL A 108 -2.19 -9.33 -12.31
CA VAL A 108 -1.82 -8.54 -13.49
C VAL A 108 -0.82 -9.33 -14.34
N SER A 109 -0.81 -9.09 -15.65
CA SER A 109 0.06 -9.83 -16.57
C SER A 109 1.55 -9.57 -16.35
N ALA A 110 1.91 -8.39 -15.83
CA ALA A 110 3.29 -8.01 -15.52
C ALA A 110 3.34 -6.75 -14.64
N LEU A 111 4.45 -6.58 -13.92
CA LEU A 111 4.89 -5.32 -13.32
C LEU A 111 6.08 -4.75 -14.12
N ILE A 112 6.55 -3.54 -13.78
CA ILE A 112 7.59 -2.83 -14.56
C ILE A 112 8.95 -3.58 -14.64
N SER A 113 9.18 -4.54 -13.74
CA SER A 113 10.29 -5.49 -13.80
C SER A 113 9.77 -6.91 -13.60
N PRO A 114 10.31 -7.94 -14.29
CA PRO A 114 9.95 -9.33 -14.06
C PRO A 114 10.32 -9.84 -12.65
N GLU A 115 11.18 -9.13 -11.94
CA GLU A 115 11.57 -9.46 -10.56
C GLU A 115 10.56 -8.97 -9.52
N TYR A 116 9.65 -8.07 -9.90
CA TYR A 116 8.61 -7.57 -9.00
C TYR A 116 7.41 -8.49 -9.08
N LEU A 117 6.99 -8.97 -7.93
CA LEU A 117 5.89 -9.92 -7.77
C LEU A 117 4.63 -9.23 -7.25
N VAL A 118 4.83 -8.15 -6.49
CA VAL A 118 3.76 -7.41 -5.81
C VAL A 118 3.99 -5.90 -5.96
N GLU A 119 2.91 -5.17 -6.23
CA GLU A 119 2.86 -3.72 -6.16
C GLU A 119 1.64 -3.28 -5.34
N VAL A 120 1.81 -2.31 -4.45
CA VAL A 120 0.73 -1.82 -3.58
C VAL A 120 0.61 -0.32 -3.65
N GLU A 121 -0.62 0.17 -3.75
CA GLU A 121 -0.98 1.58 -3.56
C GLU A 121 -2.00 1.71 -2.41
N ALA A 122 -2.09 2.92 -1.84
CA ALA A 122 -3.04 3.19 -0.75
C ALA A 122 -3.65 4.59 -0.83
N SER A 123 -4.92 4.67 -0.44
CA SER A 123 -5.63 5.93 -0.25
C SER A 123 -5.94 6.12 1.23
N LEU A 124 -5.66 7.31 1.75
CA LEU A 124 -5.85 7.67 3.15
C LEU A 124 -6.75 8.89 3.29
N ILE A 125 -7.54 8.90 4.36
CA ILE A 125 -8.36 10.03 4.76
C ILE A 125 -8.10 10.28 6.24
N LYS A 126 -7.55 11.45 6.56
CA LYS A 126 -7.31 11.86 7.94
C LYS A 126 -8.64 12.11 8.63
N SER A 127 -8.95 11.27 9.61
CA SER A 127 -10.10 11.42 10.50
C SER A 127 -9.90 12.68 11.35
N ALA A 128 -10.98 13.44 11.59
CA ALA A 128 -10.96 14.60 12.49
C ALA A 128 -10.84 14.22 13.99
N GLY A 129 -10.23 13.09 14.32
CA GLY A 129 -10.06 12.59 15.69
C GLY A 129 -11.18 11.67 16.19
N GLY A 130 -11.95 11.04 15.29
CA GLY A 130 -12.98 10.06 15.65
C GLY A 130 -12.47 8.62 15.66
N GLU A 131 -12.95 7.82 16.62
CA GLU A 131 -12.72 6.37 16.71
C GLU A 131 -13.26 5.66 15.46
N VAL A 132 -12.52 4.66 14.94
CA VAL A 132 -12.98 3.81 13.83
C VAL A 132 -14.15 2.96 14.31
N LYS A 133 -15.38 3.39 13.98
CA LYS A 133 -16.59 2.64 14.32
C LYS A 133 -16.72 1.43 13.40
N ARG A 134 -16.80 0.25 13.99
CA ARG A 134 -17.14 -0.98 13.26
C ARG A 134 -18.63 -1.23 13.35
N GLN A 135 -19.25 -1.40 12.20
CA GLN A 135 -20.63 -1.86 12.09
C GLN A 135 -20.64 -3.16 11.30
N ARG A 136 -21.22 -4.22 11.88
CA ARG A 136 -21.48 -5.46 11.14
C ARG A 136 -22.70 -5.23 10.26
N LEU A 137 -22.57 -5.47 8.96
CA LEU A 137 -23.71 -5.42 8.04
C LEU A 137 -24.59 -6.66 8.26
N GLU A 138 -25.84 -6.47 8.65
CA GLU A 138 -26.76 -7.55 9.02
C GLU A 138 -27.19 -8.43 7.82
N LEU A 139 -27.05 -7.92 6.60
CA LEU A 139 -27.42 -8.58 5.33
C LEU A 139 -26.58 -9.84 5.00
N TRP A 140 -25.52 -10.12 5.75
CA TRP A 140 -24.60 -11.25 5.53
C TRP A 140 -24.40 -12.10 6.80
N SER A 141 -25.36 -12.05 7.73
CA SER A 141 -25.28 -12.75 9.02
C SER A 141 -25.70 -14.23 8.97
N THR A 142 -26.10 -14.74 7.81
CA THR A 142 -26.42 -16.16 7.59
C THR A 142 -25.91 -16.64 6.23
N ARG A 143 -24.76 -17.32 6.25
CA ARG A 143 -24.39 -18.54 5.50
C ARG A 143 -22.99 -18.96 5.89
#